data_AF-J7RLU8-F1
#
_entry.id   AF-J7RLU8-F1
#
_cell.length_a   1.000
_cell.length_b   1.000
_cell.length_c   1.000
_cell.angle_alpha   90.00
_cell.angle_beta   90.00
_cell.angle_gamma   90.00
#
_symmetry.space_group_name_H-M   'P 1'
#
loop_
_entity.id
_entity.type
_entity.pdbx_description
1 polymer ?
#
loop_
_entity_poly.entity_id
_entity_poly.type
_entity_poly.pdbx_seq_one_letter_code
_entity_poly.pdbx_strand_id
1 'polypeptide(L)'
;MDIVHFLELPVDIRSAVYYHLDGQFTNVKPDDPDLLSNVFKAMKSTGDLSLDKKRLLRKLYPRYKPYLEMFEYDPELIVTWLQYSSWLRYDAVILDCLRLNHSLDAGIMGPFDWIYMGEDTLKIGYFQRTGFLLQVWYSKLEYTRWIVESEKTVGEYNPEIEYLRFNMDYISPTMRKGIMSLLHKKNEYSSIYEVWFGDDSNSSDQLEEKFSLMDDADANLGNRESSADGPTRSSLIFDDVADTPNPPKRRKRGRPPKNNVPVISLKKEMPKTTPLMKEIIKRTLPMKNLRKITSRGYNFYEVLINGHGVKERSGSCLNYLVRRRILLLELLQVPDLSKTCVPDFSKWDNLETLVLNNIGCVRLEEIILPPKCSTISVKNCPQVIWWDMKSELNNVIKSLDRLLTKVCPDTMGRCSATECKHDGTFKRITTDNPGLLYQARKVFWDRVPFITRLNFENIASFNKTTIVLPRTLYFDHRAKFFTCRGIEEVILL
;
A
#
# COMPACT_ATOMS: atom_id res chain seq x y z
N MET A 1 -2.34 -17.44 33.70
CA MET A 1 -3.30 -16.34 33.53
C MET A 1 -4.66 -16.88 33.93
N ASP A 2 -5.43 -16.14 34.73
CA ASP A 2 -6.85 -16.45 34.92
C ASP A 2 -7.62 -15.84 33.74
N ILE A 3 -8.17 -16.71 32.88
CA ILE A 3 -8.88 -16.29 31.67
C ILE A 3 -10.27 -15.78 32.02
N VAL A 4 -10.94 -16.36 33.01
CA VAL A 4 -12.32 -15.99 33.37
C VAL A 4 -12.31 -14.59 33.97
N HIS A 5 -11.44 -14.35 34.95
CA HIS A 5 -11.31 -13.05 35.59
C HIS A 5 -10.91 -11.93 34.61
N PHE A 6 -10.10 -12.25 33.59
CA PHE A 6 -9.75 -11.29 32.55
C PHE A 6 -10.94 -10.97 31.63
N LEU A 7 -11.73 -11.97 31.22
CA LEU A 7 -12.90 -11.78 30.35
C LEU A 7 -14.07 -11.08 31.06
N GLU A 8 -14.14 -11.13 32.39
CA GLU A 8 -15.06 -10.35 33.23
C GLU A 8 -14.76 -8.85 33.24
N LEU A 9 -13.57 -8.41 32.81
CA LEU A 9 -13.21 -6.99 32.77
C LEU A 9 -14.02 -6.20 31.72
N PRO A 10 -14.26 -4.89 31.96
CA PRO A 10 -14.88 -4.00 30.99
C PRO A 10 -14.19 -4.00 29.61
N VAL A 11 -15.00 -3.81 28.57
CA VAL A 11 -14.55 -3.77 27.16
C VAL A 11 -13.42 -2.77 26.94
N ASP A 12 -13.47 -1.59 27.57
CA ASP A 12 -12.45 -0.54 27.43
C ASP A 12 -11.06 -0.96 27.95
N ILE A 13 -11.03 -1.79 29.01
CA ILE A 13 -9.78 -2.32 29.55
C ILE A 13 -9.23 -3.40 28.62
N ARG A 14 -10.10 -4.31 28.16
CA ARG A 14 -9.71 -5.39 27.24
C ARG A 14 -9.26 -4.85 25.89
N SER A 15 -9.95 -3.87 25.33
CA SER A 15 -9.58 -3.23 24.06
C SER A 15 -8.23 -2.52 24.14
N ALA A 16 -7.94 -1.82 25.24
CA ALA A 16 -6.62 -1.22 25.49
C ALA A 16 -5.51 -2.29 25.62
N VAL A 17 -5.76 -3.39 26.32
CA VAL A 17 -4.82 -4.51 26.42
C VAL A 17 -4.56 -5.12 25.04
N TYR A 18 -5.59 -5.41 24.25
CA TYR A 18 -5.45 -5.97 22.90
C TYR A 18 -4.77 -5.00 21.92
N TYR A 19 -5.01 -3.69 22.05
CA TYR A 19 -4.30 -2.67 21.28
C TYR A 19 -2.80 -2.71 21.54
N HIS A 20 -2.39 -2.85 22.81
CA HIS A 20 -0.98 -2.96 23.19
C HIS A 20 -0.34 -4.32 22.89
N LEU A 21 -1.13 -5.39 22.70
CA LEU A 21 -0.65 -6.68 22.23
C LEU A 21 -0.34 -6.71 20.72
N ASP A 22 -0.81 -5.73 19.93
CA ASP A 22 -0.59 -5.60 18.47
C ASP A 22 -0.88 -6.89 17.65
N GLY A 23 -1.79 -7.73 18.16
CA GLY A 23 -2.10 -9.04 17.61
C GLY A 23 -0.99 -10.09 17.72
N GLN A 24 0.05 -9.86 18.53
CA GLN A 24 1.03 -10.89 18.89
C GLN A 24 0.43 -11.86 19.91
N PHE A 25 -0.22 -12.90 19.41
CA PHE A 25 -0.88 -13.93 20.23
C PHE A 25 0.03 -15.06 20.70
N THR A 26 1.28 -15.09 20.27
CA THR A 26 2.25 -16.12 20.62
C THR A 26 3.54 -15.50 21.17
N ASN A 27 4.22 -16.24 22.04
CA ASN A 27 5.59 -15.90 22.48
C ASN A 27 6.63 -16.13 21.36
N VAL A 28 6.18 -16.45 20.14
CA VAL A 28 7.00 -16.65 18.95
C VAL A 28 7.04 -15.33 18.20
N LYS A 29 8.13 -14.58 18.37
CA LYS A 29 8.40 -13.37 17.59
C LYS A 29 9.59 -13.66 16.64
N PRO A 30 9.47 -13.44 15.33
CA PRO A 30 10.65 -13.41 14.45
C PRO A 30 11.54 -12.23 14.86
N ASP A 31 12.86 -12.41 14.74
CA ASP A 31 13.82 -11.35 15.06
C ASP A 31 13.60 -10.12 14.16
N ASP A 32 13.67 -8.92 14.74
CA ASP A 32 13.53 -7.70 13.95
C ASP A 32 14.67 -7.61 12.91
N PRO A 33 14.39 -7.24 11.65
CA PRO A 33 15.37 -7.32 10.57
C PRO A 33 16.62 -6.45 10.79
N ASP A 34 16.51 -5.37 11.57
CA ASP A 34 17.65 -4.53 11.95
C ASP A 34 18.62 -5.27 12.91
N LEU A 35 18.10 -6.17 13.74
CA LEU A 35 18.89 -7.01 14.66
C LEU A 35 19.53 -8.22 13.95
N LEU A 36 18.96 -8.69 12.82
CA LEU A 36 19.51 -9.82 12.04
C LEU A 36 20.98 -9.62 11.61
N SER A 37 21.43 -8.36 11.51
CA SER A 37 22.84 -7.98 11.32
C SER A 37 23.81 -8.64 12.33
N ASN A 38 23.33 -8.97 13.54
CA ASN A 38 24.10 -9.66 14.58
C ASN A 38 23.76 -11.16 14.70
N VAL A 39 22.61 -11.62 14.18
CA VAL A 39 22.04 -12.96 14.42
C VAL A 39 22.68 -14.07 13.58
N PHE A 40 23.28 -13.77 12.42
CA PHE A 40 23.99 -14.76 11.60
C PHE A 40 25.16 -15.48 12.33
N LYS A 41 25.57 -15.01 13.52
CA LYS A 41 26.52 -15.71 14.41
C LYS A 41 25.91 -16.85 15.23
N ALA A 42 24.59 -16.99 15.25
CA ALA A 42 23.87 -18.00 16.03
C ALA A 42 22.98 -18.87 15.14
N MET A 43 23.56 -19.51 14.11
CA MET A 43 22.98 -20.73 13.56
C MET A 43 22.95 -21.78 14.69
N LYS A 44 21.84 -21.83 15.44
CA LYS A 44 21.61 -22.85 16.46
C LYS A 44 21.74 -24.20 15.78
N SER A 45 22.71 -25.00 16.23
CA SER A 45 22.85 -26.37 15.77
C SER A 45 21.52 -27.09 15.98
N THR A 46 21.05 -27.79 14.96
CA THR A 46 19.86 -28.64 15.02
C THR A 46 20.16 -29.85 15.91
N GLY A 47 20.15 -29.62 17.22
CA GLY A 47 20.15 -30.66 18.23
C GLY A 47 19.01 -31.64 18.00
N ASP A 48 19.18 -32.87 18.46
CA ASP A 48 18.31 -33.98 18.10
C ASP A 48 16.82 -33.67 18.33
N LEU A 49 16.09 -33.44 17.23
CA LEU A 49 14.67 -33.11 17.29
C LEU A 49 13.90 -34.30 17.89
N SER A 50 13.11 -34.04 18.94
CA SER A 50 12.25 -35.05 19.55
C SER A 50 11.27 -35.64 18.54
N LEU A 51 10.77 -36.84 18.81
CA LEU A 51 9.84 -37.55 17.93
C LEU A 51 8.58 -36.72 17.63
N ASP A 52 8.08 -35.97 18.61
CA ASP A 52 6.93 -35.08 18.43
C ASP A 52 7.25 -33.87 17.54
N LYS A 53 8.42 -33.24 17.70
CA LYS A 53 8.88 -32.16 16.80
C LYS A 53 9.00 -32.68 15.36
N LYS A 54 9.61 -33.86 15.16
CA LYS A 54 9.69 -34.56 13.85
C LYS A 54 8.30 -34.88 13.28
N ARG A 55 7.31 -35.26 14.12
CA ARG A 55 5.92 -35.53 13.72
C ARG A 55 5.17 -34.25 13.30
N LEU A 56 5.33 -33.15 14.04
CA LEU A 56 4.72 -31.85 13.70
C LEU A 56 5.26 -31.33 12.36
N LEU A 57 6.58 -31.37 12.17
CA LEU A 57 7.22 -31.00 10.91
C LEU A 57 6.76 -31.90 9.74
N ARG A 58 6.61 -33.21 9.94
CA ARG A 58 6.13 -34.10 8.87
C ARG A 58 4.64 -33.89 8.50
N LYS A 59 3.78 -33.52 9.48
CA LYS A 59 2.32 -33.48 9.28
C LYS A 59 1.73 -32.09 9.06
N LEU A 60 2.16 -31.09 9.83
CA LEU A 60 1.58 -29.75 9.80
C LEU A 60 2.37 -28.78 8.94
N TYR A 61 3.71 -28.87 8.93
CA TYR A 61 4.54 -27.93 8.15
C TYR A 61 4.15 -27.86 6.67
N PRO A 62 3.90 -28.97 5.92
CA PRO A 62 3.57 -28.88 4.50
C PRO A 62 2.29 -28.08 4.21
N ARG A 63 1.35 -28.00 5.16
CA ARG A 63 0.11 -27.22 5.04
C ARG A 63 0.37 -25.71 5.18
N TYR A 64 1.30 -25.33 6.06
CA TYR A 64 1.60 -23.94 6.40
C TYR A 64 2.87 -23.41 5.72
N LYS A 65 3.65 -24.25 5.04
CA LYS A 65 4.90 -23.89 4.35
C LYS A 65 4.82 -22.58 3.58
N PRO A 66 3.79 -22.29 2.76
CA PRO A 66 3.74 -21.03 2.00
C PRO A 66 3.73 -19.75 2.85
N TYR A 67 3.43 -19.84 4.14
CA TYR A 67 3.41 -18.72 5.10
C TYR A 67 4.53 -18.79 6.14
N LEU A 68 5.28 -19.90 6.20
CA LEU A 68 6.34 -20.15 7.19
C LEU A 68 7.74 -20.29 6.59
N GLU A 69 7.85 -20.56 5.28
CA GLU A 69 9.13 -20.78 4.58
C GLU A 69 10.08 -19.59 4.70
N MET A 70 9.56 -18.36 4.82
CA MET A 70 10.37 -17.16 5.08
C MET A 70 11.11 -17.17 6.43
N PHE A 71 10.73 -18.06 7.36
CA PHE A 71 11.36 -18.23 8.67
C PHE A 71 12.24 -19.49 8.78
N GLU A 72 12.57 -20.17 7.66
CA GLU A 72 13.45 -21.36 7.70
C GLU A 72 14.87 -21.07 8.24
N TYR A 73 15.25 -19.80 8.37
CA TYR A 73 16.47 -19.37 9.08
C TYR A 73 16.43 -19.65 10.59
N ASP A 74 15.25 -19.78 11.21
CA ASP A 74 15.07 -20.27 12.58
C ASP A 74 14.08 -21.47 12.61
N PRO A 75 14.59 -22.70 12.52
CA PRO A 75 13.77 -23.90 12.65
C PRO A 75 13.10 -24.06 14.03
N GLU A 76 13.63 -23.45 15.10
CA GLU A 76 13.03 -23.51 16.43
C GLU A 76 11.77 -22.65 16.52
N LEU A 77 11.78 -21.47 15.89
CA LEU A 77 10.61 -20.61 15.67
C LEU A 77 9.48 -21.41 14.98
N ILE A 78 9.78 -22.05 13.85
CA ILE A 78 8.78 -22.85 13.09
C ILE A 78 8.20 -23.96 13.97
N VAL A 79 9.05 -24.75 14.64
CA VAL A 79 8.59 -25.87 15.48
C VAL A 79 7.72 -25.38 16.65
N THR A 80 8.09 -24.27 17.29
CA THR A 80 7.33 -23.70 18.41
C THR A 80 6.00 -23.12 17.91
N TRP A 81 5.99 -22.46 16.75
CA TRP A 81 4.74 -22.01 16.11
C TRP A 81 3.81 -23.18 15.78
N LEU A 82 4.34 -24.29 15.24
CA LEU A 82 3.55 -25.49 14.94
C LEU A 82 2.93 -26.10 16.19
N GLN A 83 3.56 -25.97 17.37
CA GLN A 83 2.94 -26.35 18.65
C GLN A 83 1.74 -25.45 18.95
N TYR A 84 1.88 -24.12 18.94
CA TYR A 84 0.76 -23.19 19.14
C TYR A 84 -0.38 -23.41 18.13
N SER A 85 -0.04 -23.73 16.87
CA SER A 85 -0.98 -23.82 15.74
C SER A 85 -2.18 -24.77 15.97
N SER A 86 -2.04 -25.74 16.88
CA SER A 86 -3.07 -26.74 17.18
C SER A 86 -4.23 -26.17 18.01
N TRP A 87 -3.96 -25.18 18.87
CA TRP A 87 -4.92 -24.68 19.87
C TRP A 87 -5.22 -23.18 19.74
N LEU A 88 -4.30 -22.39 19.19
CA LEU A 88 -4.36 -20.91 19.20
C LEU A 88 -5.69 -20.35 18.66
N ARG A 89 -6.22 -20.93 17.58
CA ARG A 89 -7.52 -20.53 16.98
C ARG A 89 -8.76 -20.81 17.85
N TYR A 90 -8.61 -21.53 18.96
CA TYR A 90 -9.66 -21.91 19.89
C TYR A 90 -9.53 -21.23 21.26
N ASP A 91 -8.49 -20.42 21.46
CA ASP A 91 -8.27 -19.72 22.73
C ASP A 91 -9.35 -18.65 22.99
N ALA A 92 -9.89 -18.61 24.20
CA ALA A 92 -10.99 -17.73 24.56
C ALA A 92 -10.58 -16.24 24.58
N VAL A 93 -9.34 -15.93 24.96
CA VAL A 93 -8.79 -14.55 24.94
C VAL A 93 -8.64 -14.07 23.50
N ILE A 94 -8.26 -14.97 22.59
CA ILE A 94 -8.11 -14.67 21.17
C ILE A 94 -9.48 -14.47 20.51
N LEU A 95 -10.46 -15.35 20.79
CA LEU A 95 -11.82 -15.19 20.29
C LEU A 95 -12.50 -13.91 20.81
N ASP A 96 -12.20 -13.50 22.04
CA ASP A 96 -12.67 -12.22 22.60
C ASP A 96 -11.99 -11.01 21.93
N CYS A 97 -10.67 -11.06 21.72
CA CYS A 97 -9.96 -10.04 20.94
C CYS A 97 -10.52 -9.89 19.51
N LEU A 98 -10.91 -11.01 18.89
CA LEU A 98 -11.49 -11.03 17.54
C LEU A 98 -12.89 -10.40 17.49
N ARG A 99 -13.70 -10.57 18.55
CA ARG A 99 -14.98 -9.89 18.74
C ARG A 99 -14.80 -8.39 18.89
N LEU A 100 -13.98 -7.95 19.86
CA LEU A 100 -13.72 -6.52 20.05
C LEU A 100 -13.11 -5.86 18.80
N ASN A 101 -12.34 -6.60 18.00
CA ASN A 101 -11.85 -6.10 16.72
C ASN A 101 -12.95 -6.04 15.64
N HIS A 102 -13.94 -6.93 15.65
CA HIS A 102 -15.11 -6.86 14.77
C HIS A 102 -16.01 -5.67 15.14
N SER A 103 -16.37 -5.55 16.43
CA SER A 103 -17.23 -4.48 16.95
C SER A 103 -16.65 -3.06 16.84
N LEU A 104 -15.36 -2.94 16.54
CA LEU A 104 -14.65 -1.66 16.35
C LEU A 104 -14.13 -1.49 14.91
N ASP A 105 -14.77 -2.12 13.92
CA ASP A 105 -14.45 -2.02 12.49
C ASP A 105 -12.95 -2.24 12.17
N ALA A 106 -12.38 -3.28 12.77
CA ALA A 106 -10.96 -3.63 12.72
C ALA A 106 -9.98 -2.60 13.35
N GLY A 107 -10.46 -1.70 14.21
CA GLY A 107 -9.67 -0.64 14.83
C GLY A 107 -8.56 -1.09 15.79
N ILE A 108 -8.62 -2.31 16.35
CA ILE A 108 -7.61 -2.83 17.29
C ILE A 108 -6.41 -3.40 16.51
N MET A 109 -6.61 -4.52 15.84
CA MET A 109 -5.57 -5.32 15.15
C MET A 109 -5.40 -4.95 13.67
N GLY A 110 -6.44 -4.38 13.05
CA GLY A 110 -6.47 -4.15 11.61
C GLY A 110 -7.15 -5.28 10.82
N PRO A 111 -7.09 -5.20 9.48
CA PRO A 111 -7.86 -6.07 8.58
C PRO A 111 -7.35 -7.52 8.58
N PHE A 112 -8.21 -8.42 8.13
CA PHE A 112 -7.91 -9.85 7.98
C PHE A 112 -7.69 -10.18 6.50
N ASP A 113 -6.76 -11.07 6.20
CA ASP A 113 -6.40 -11.43 4.82
C ASP A 113 -7.11 -12.70 4.35
N TRP A 114 -7.58 -12.70 3.10
CA TRP A 114 -7.97 -13.92 2.40
C TRP A 114 -6.74 -14.77 2.07
N ILE A 115 -6.69 -15.99 2.60
CA ILE A 115 -5.58 -16.93 2.44
C ILE A 115 -6.01 -18.26 1.83
N TYR A 116 -5.06 -18.96 1.21
CA TYR A 116 -5.23 -20.28 0.62
C TYR A 116 -4.47 -21.33 1.44
N MET A 117 -5.14 -22.42 1.83
CA MET A 117 -4.49 -23.56 2.49
C MET A 117 -4.74 -24.86 1.72
N GLY A 118 -3.94 -25.08 0.67
CA GLY A 118 -3.59 -26.37 0.03
C GLY A 118 -4.69 -27.23 -0.60
N GLU A 119 -5.82 -27.37 0.08
CA GLU A 119 -6.90 -28.35 -0.10
C GLU A 119 -8.16 -27.69 -0.71
N ASP A 120 -8.00 -26.71 -1.62
CA ASP A 120 -9.08 -25.81 -2.07
C ASP A 120 -9.81 -25.05 -0.94
N THR A 121 -9.20 -24.99 0.26
CA THR A 121 -9.78 -24.29 1.40
C THR A 121 -9.41 -22.81 1.40
N LEU A 122 -10.36 -21.99 0.96
CA LEU A 122 -10.34 -20.54 1.20
C LEU A 122 -10.61 -20.27 2.69
N LYS A 123 -9.68 -19.57 3.34
CA LYS A 123 -9.68 -19.24 4.77
C LYS A 123 -9.41 -17.74 4.94
N ILE A 124 -9.76 -17.20 6.09
CA ILE A 124 -9.50 -15.82 6.52
C ILE A 124 -8.42 -15.92 7.59
N GLY A 125 -7.29 -15.23 7.40
CA GLY A 125 -6.12 -15.25 8.28
C GLY A 125 -5.78 -13.88 8.86
N TYR A 126 -5.10 -13.85 10.01
CA TYR A 126 -4.48 -12.65 10.55
C TYR A 126 -2.96 -12.84 10.62
N PHE A 127 -2.24 -11.90 10.02
CA PHE A 127 -0.79 -11.80 10.10
C PHE A 127 -0.42 -10.69 11.06
N GLN A 128 0.53 -10.96 11.96
CA GLN A 128 1.06 -9.95 12.88
C GLN A 128 1.68 -8.78 12.09
N ARG A 129 1.41 -7.53 12.52
CA ARG A 129 1.91 -6.32 11.84
C ARG A 129 3.43 -6.29 11.78
N THR A 130 4.08 -6.68 12.88
CA THR A 130 5.53 -6.85 12.97
C THR A 130 5.92 -8.28 12.57
N GLY A 131 6.83 -8.41 11.61
CA GLY A 131 7.40 -9.71 11.21
C GLY A 131 6.51 -10.61 10.35
N PHE A 132 5.26 -10.24 10.05
CA PHE A 132 4.39 -10.93 9.07
C PHE A 132 4.08 -12.40 9.36
N LEU A 133 4.20 -12.84 10.61
CA LEU A 133 3.88 -14.21 11.01
C LEU A 133 2.35 -14.42 11.05
N LEU A 134 1.85 -15.48 10.41
CA LEU A 134 0.45 -15.90 10.51
C LEU A 134 0.15 -16.29 11.96
N GLN A 135 -0.81 -15.63 12.62
CA GLN A 135 -1.18 -15.98 14.00
C GLN A 135 -2.45 -16.86 14.00
N VAL A 136 -3.56 -16.41 13.42
CA VAL A 136 -4.84 -17.15 13.46
C VAL A 136 -5.49 -17.29 12.09
N TRP A 137 -6.31 -18.33 11.92
CA TRP A 137 -7.05 -18.59 10.68
C TRP A 137 -8.39 -19.30 10.93
N TYR A 138 -9.40 -18.91 10.16
CA TYR A 138 -10.77 -19.41 10.23
C TYR A 138 -11.34 -19.60 8.83
N SER A 139 -12.29 -20.51 8.63
CA SER A 139 -13.19 -20.41 7.47
C SER A 139 -14.18 -19.28 7.72
N LYS A 140 -14.77 -18.72 6.66
CA LYS A 140 -15.82 -17.71 6.82
C LYS A 140 -16.96 -18.21 7.74
N LEU A 141 -17.33 -19.50 7.65
CA LEU A 141 -18.34 -20.12 8.52
C LEU A 141 -17.90 -20.18 9.99
N GLU A 142 -16.67 -20.60 10.28
CA GLU A 142 -16.11 -20.60 11.65
C GLU A 142 -16.05 -19.16 12.21
N TYR A 143 -15.58 -18.19 11.41
CA TYR A 143 -15.47 -16.78 11.79
C TYR A 143 -16.83 -16.17 12.09
N THR A 144 -17.79 -16.30 11.16
CA THR A 144 -19.16 -15.81 11.33
C THR A 144 -19.78 -16.41 12.60
N ARG A 145 -19.70 -17.73 12.79
CA ARG A 145 -20.35 -18.41 13.92
C ARG A 145 -19.76 -18.05 15.30
N TRP A 146 -18.44 -17.93 15.41
CA TRP A 146 -17.78 -17.75 16.72
C TRP A 146 -17.58 -16.29 17.13
N ILE A 147 -17.57 -15.38 16.15
CA ILE A 147 -17.27 -13.95 16.33
C ILE A 147 -18.54 -13.14 16.00
N VAL A 148 -18.90 -13.01 14.73
CA VAL A 148 -20.02 -12.15 14.26
C VAL A 148 -21.37 -12.52 14.91
N GLU A 149 -21.74 -13.80 14.93
CA GLU A 149 -23.02 -14.23 15.50
C GLU A 149 -23.08 -14.15 17.02
N SER A 150 -21.93 -14.11 17.71
CA SER A 150 -21.90 -14.02 19.18
C SER A 150 -22.26 -12.62 19.70
N GLU A 151 -22.18 -11.60 18.85
CA GLU A 151 -22.51 -10.20 19.18
C GLU A 151 -23.99 -9.85 18.96
N LYS A 152 -24.80 -10.78 18.41
CA LYS A 152 -26.26 -10.63 18.19
C LYS A 152 -27.06 -10.22 19.42
N THR A 153 -26.49 -10.32 20.62
CA THR A 153 -27.11 -10.00 21.91
C THR A 153 -26.88 -8.56 22.40
N VAL A 154 -26.00 -7.76 21.78
CA VAL A 154 -25.50 -6.49 22.38
C VAL A 154 -25.97 -5.20 21.67
N GLY A 155 -26.73 -5.29 20.57
CA GLY A 155 -27.64 -4.20 20.14
C GLY A 155 -27.34 -3.51 18.79
N GLU A 156 -26.12 -3.59 18.26
CA GLU A 156 -25.81 -3.18 16.88
C GLU A 156 -25.20 -4.36 16.11
N TYR A 157 -26.06 -5.27 15.63
CA TYR A 157 -25.61 -6.43 14.88
C TYR A 157 -25.24 -6.05 13.45
N ASN A 158 -23.93 -5.96 13.17
CA ASN A 158 -23.42 -5.91 11.80
C ASN A 158 -23.15 -7.34 11.27
N PRO A 159 -23.96 -7.89 10.35
CA PRO A 159 -23.68 -9.19 9.73
C PRO A 159 -22.54 -9.15 8.71
N GLU A 160 -22.13 -7.97 8.24
CA GLU A 160 -21.16 -7.82 7.15
C GLU A 160 -19.73 -7.64 7.68
N ILE A 161 -18.79 -8.44 7.16
CA ILE A 161 -17.37 -8.35 7.53
C ILE A 161 -16.70 -7.36 6.56
N GLU A 162 -16.81 -6.07 6.86
CA GLU A 162 -16.36 -4.98 5.97
C GLU A 162 -14.85 -4.63 6.08
N TYR A 163 -14.00 -5.56 6.54
CA TYR A 163 -12.54 -5.33 6.68
C TYR A 163 -11.68 -6.49 6.17
N LEU A 164 -12.22 -7.35 5.30
CA LEU A 164 -11.39 -8.38 4.67
C LEU A 164 -10.56 -7.78 3.52
N ARG A 165 -9.28 -8.14 3.51
CA ARG A 165 -8.27 -7.71 2.56
C ARG A 165 -7.89 -8.87 1.65
N PHE A 166 -7.62 -8.56 0.38
CA PHE A 166 -6.87 -9.44 -0.50
C PHE A 166 -5.46 -8.88 -0.65
N ASN A 167 -4.53 -9.38 0.17
CA ASN A 167 -3.13 -9.04 0.08
C ASN A 167 -2.39 -9.96 -0.88
N MET A 168 -1.64 -9.39 -1.82
CA MET A 168 -0.82 -10.16 -2.76
C MET A 168 0.58 -10.47 -2.21
N ASP A 169 1.15 -9.64 -1.33
CA ASP A 169 2.54 -9.78 -0.83
C ASP A 169 2.77 -11.11 -0.08
N TYR A 170 1.76 -11.67 0.57
CA TYR A 170 1.89 -12.89 1.39
C TYR A 170 1.61 -14.19 0.62
N ILE A 171 1.35 -14.11 -0.69
CA ILE A 171 0.87 -15.26 -1.47
C ILE A 171 1.54 -15.37 -2.85
N SER A 172 1.99 -16.56 -3.20
CA SER A 172 2.57 -16.86 -4.51
C SER A 172 1.60 -16.62 -5.68
N PRO A 173 2.09 -16.44 -6.92
CA PRO A 173 1.25 -16.33 -8.12
C PRO A 173 0.21 -17.45 -8.30
N THR A 174 0.55 -18.69 -7.91
CA THR A 174 -0.37 -19.83 -7.95
C THR A 174 -1.48 -19.72 -6.90
N MET A 175 -1.17 -19.30 -5.68
CA MET A 175 -2.17 -19.04 -4.63
C MET A 175 -3.06 -17.84 -4.97
N ARG A 176 -2.52 -16.78 -5.58
CA ARG A 176 -3.31 -15.63 -6.10
C ARG A 176 -4.40 -16.10 -7.07
N LYS A 177 -4.06 -16.99 -8.02
CA LYS A 177 -5.03 -17.61 -8.95
C LYS A 177 -6.06 -18.48 -8.21
N GLY A 178 -5.61 -19.33 -7.29
CA GLY A 178 -6.47 -20.21 -6.49
C GLY A 178 -7.51 -19.43 -5.65
N ILE A 179 -7.08 -18.38 -4.94
CA ILE A 179 -7.96 -17.51 -4.15
C ILE A 179 -8.98 -16.83 -5.06
N MET A 180 -8.55 -16.25 -6.19
CA MET A 180 -9.46 -15.61 -7.15
C MET A 180 -10.50 -16.58 -7.71
N SER A 181 -10.10 -17.80 -8.06
CA SER A 181 -11.02 -18.85 -8.53
C SER A 181 -12.04 -19.25 -7.46
N LEU A 182 -11.60 -19.45 -6.22
CA LEU A 182 -12.48 -19.85 -5.10
C LEU A 182 -13.42 -18.72 -4.66
N LEU A 183 -12.95 -17.47 -4.64
CA LEU A 183 -13.79 -16.28 -4.41
C LEU A 183 -14.87 -16.16 -5.48
N HIS A 184 -14.54 -16.40 -6.74
CA HIS A 184 -15.51 -16.40 -7.83
C HIS A 184 -16.54 -17.53 -7.68
N LYS A 185 -16.07 -18.77 -7.45
CA LYS A 185 -16.91 -19.97 -7.28
C LYS A 185 -17.87 -19.87 -6.09
N LYS A 186 -17.46 -19.19 -5.01
CA LYS A 186 -18.28 -18.96 -3.80
C LYS A 186 -19.08 -17.65 -3.83
N ASN A 187 -18.94 -16.84 -4.89
CA ASN A 187 -19.52 -15.49 -5.00
C ASN A 187 -19.13 -14.54 -3.85
N GLU A 188 -17.88 -14.62 -3.39
CA GLU A 188 -17.38 -13.93 -2.19
C GLU A 188 -16.64 -12.61 -2.48
N TYR A 189 -16.60 -12.14 -3.73
CA TYR A 189 -15.92 -10.88 -4.08
C TYR A 189 -16.47 -9.64 -3.37
N SER A 190 -17.74 -9.64 -2.96
CA SER A 190 -18.33 -8.54 -2.19
C SER A 190 -17.74 -8.41 -0.79
N SER A 191 -17.14 -9.46 -0.23
CA SER A 191 -16.51 -9.40 1.09
C SER A 191 -15.18 -8.62 1.13
N ILE A 192 -14.58 -8.31 -0.02
CA ILE A 192 -13.27 -7.66 -0.09
C ILE A 192 -13.43 -6.14 0.02
N TYR A 193 -12.91 -5.59 1.10
CA TYR A 193 -12.86 -4.16 1.39
C TYR A 193 -11.56 -3.49 0.93
N GLU A 194 -10.44 -4.20 1.06
CA GLU A 194 -9.10 -3.73 0.68
C GLU A 194 -8.44 -4.68 -0.33
N VAL A 195 -7.76 -4.13 -1.34
CA VAL A 195 -6.81 -4.88 -2.18
C VAL A 195 -5.42 -4.27 -2.04
N TRP A 196 -4.45 -5.12 -1.73
CA TRP A 196 -3.05 -4.72 -1.59
C TRP A 196 -2.25 -5.26 -2.79
N PHE A 197 -1.76 -4.34 -3.61
CA PHE A 197 -0.88 -4.60 -4.74
C PHE A 197 0.57 -4.42 -4.30
N GLY A 198 1.44 -5.39 -4.58
CA GLY A 198 2.88 -5.26 -4.35
C GLY A 198 3.71 -5.96 -5.40
N ASP A 199 4.98 -5.56 -5.43
CA ASP A 199 5.90 -5.76 -6.56
C ASP A 199 6.95 -6.82 -6.24
N ASP A 200 6.60 -8.07 -6.56
CA ASP A 200 7.59 -9.14 -6.72
C ASP A 200 8.35 -8.95 -8.04
N SER A 201 9.04 -7.82 -8.20
CA SER A 201 10.02 -7.64 -9.27
C SER A 201 11.32 -8.43 -8.98
N ASN A 202 11.18 -9.63 -8.40
CA ASN A 202 12.21 -10.65 -8.41
C ASN A 202 12.17 -11.36 -9.77
N SER A 203 13.35 -11.62 -10.31
CA SER A 203 13.55 -12.22 -11.64
C SER A 203 13.03 -13.67 -11.79
N SER A 204 12.46 -14.25 -10.73
CA SER A 204 11.83 -15.58 -10.71
C SER A 204 10.66 -15.71 -11.69
N ASP A 205 9.81 -14.69 -11.81
CA ASP A 205 8.64 -14.73 -12.72
C ASP A 205 9.07 -14.88 -14.20
N GLN A 206 10.23 -14.34 -14.58
CA GLN A 206 10.80 -14.51 -15.93
C GLN A 206 11.54 -15.83 -16.14
N LEU A 207 11.88 -16.53 -15.05
CA LEU A 207 12.50 -17.86 -15.07
C LEU A 207 11.46 -18.96 -15.17
N GLU A 208 10.39 -18.91 -14.35
CA GLU A 208 9.28 -19.88 -14.47
C GLU A 208 8.60 -19.81 -15.86
N GLU A 209 8.38 -18.60 -16.39
CA GLU A 209 7.80 -18.42 -17.73
C GLU A 209 8.72 -18.99 -18.83
N LYS A 210 10.05 -18.88 -18.68
CA LYS A 210 11.02 -19.52 -19.58
C LYS A 210 11.04 -21.05 -19.51
N PHE A 211 10.94 -21.64 -18.33
CA PHE A 211 10.88 -23.09 -18.18
C PHE A 211 9.58 -23.65 -18.78
N SER A 212 8.43 -23.02 -18.51
CA SER A 212 7.14 -23.44 -19.09
C SER A 212 7.11 -23.43 -20.63
N LEU A 213 7.83 -22.49 -21.26
CA LEU A 213 7.94 -22.39 -22.73
C LEU A 213 8.96 -23.37 -23.33
N MET A 214 9.78 -24.05 -22.53
CA MET A 214 10.65 -25.14 -23.00
C MET A 214 9.95 -26.50 -22.93
N ASP A 215 9.18 -26.76 -21.88
CA ASP A 215 8.43 -28.03 -21.74
C ASP A 215 7.38 -28.22 -22.85
N ASP A 216 6.74 -27.14 -23.32
CA ASP A 216 5.79 -27.18 -24.46
C ASP A 216 6.48 -27.34 -25.84
N ALA A 217 7.79 -27.11 -25.93
CA ALA A 217 8.55 -27.20 -27.19
C ALA A 217 9.01 -28.63 -27.51
N ASP A 218 9.47 -29.37 -26.49
CA ASP A 218 9.95 -30.75 -26.67
C ASP A 218 8.80 -31.78 -26.82
N ALA A 219 7.57 -31.43 -26.45
CA ALA A 219 6.39 -32.29 -26.60
C ALA A 219 5.89 -32.46 -28.06
N ASN A 220 6.43 -31.71 -29.03
CA ASN A 220 5.95 -31.69 -30.43
C ASN A 220 6.93 -32.26 -31.48
N LEU A 221 8.05 -32.86 -31.07
CA LEU A 221 9.03 -33.48 -31.97
C LEU A 221 9.10 -35.00 -31.79
N GLY A 222 7.98 -35.68 -32.04
CA GLY A 222 7.86 -37.12 -31.78
C GLY A 222 6.77 -37.85 -32.55
N ASN A 223 6.64 -37.63 -33.88
CA ASN A 223 6.06 -38.61 -34.81
C ASN A 223 6.15 -38.16 -36.28
N ARG A 224 7.12 -38.69 -37.03
CA ARG A 224 7.02 -38.93 -38.49
C ARG A 224 8.18 -39.81 -38.97
N GLU A 225 7.94 -41.11 -39.00
CA GLU A 225 8.86 -42.05 -39.63
C GLU A 225 8.78 -42.03 -41.16
N SER A 226 9.95 -42.28 -41.72
CA SER A 226 10.37 -42.53 -43.11
C SER A 226 9.41 -43.21 -44.09
N SER A 227 9.37 -42.65 -45.31
CA SER A 227 9.57 -43.36 -46.60
C SER A 227 9.55 -42.30 -47.74
N ALA A 228 10.31 -42.31 -48.82
CA ALA A 228 11.51 -42.99 -49.30
C ALA A 228 11.81 -42.36 -50.69
N ASP A 229 13.05 -42.46 -51.19
CA ASP A 229 13.50 -42.21 -52.57
C ASP A 229 13.38 -40.80 -53.22
N GLY A 230 14.50 -40.35 -53.84
CA GLY A 230 14.60 -39.14 -54.67
C GLY A 230 14.63 -39.48 -56.19
N PRO A 231 15.47 -38.84 -57.05
CA PRO A 231 16.32 -37.65 -56.82
C PRO A 231 16.38 -36.63 -58.01
N THR A 232 17.23 -35.59 -57.86
CA THR A 232 17.95 -34.81 -58.92
C THR A 232 17.23 -33.95 -59.98
N ARG A 233 17.51 -32.63 -59.95
CA ARG A 233 18.23 -31.81 -60.97
C ARG A 233 18.14 -30.31 -60.54
N SER A 234 19.20 -29.47 -60.56
CA SER A 234 19.97 -28.94 -61.71
C SER A 234 19.07 -28.17 -62.70
N SER A 235 19.30 -26.95 -63.18
CA SER A 235 20.35 -25.92 -62.99
C SER A 235 20.11 -24.81 -64.04
N LEU A 236 20.22 -23.50 -63.70
CA LEU A 236 20.53 -22.40 -64.65
C LEU A 236 19.40 -22.12 -65.74
N ILE A 237 19.35 -21.08 -66.61
CA ILE A 237 20.08 -19.79 -66.80
C ILE A 237 19.23 -18.77 -67.64
N PHE A 238 19.45 -17.45 -67.44
CA PHE A 238 19.28 -16.25 -68.33
C PHE A 238 17.89 -15.73 -68.84
N ASP A 239 17.70 -14.41 -68.60
CA ASP A 239 17.42 -13.25 -69.51
C ASP A 239 16.21 -13.30 -70.51
N ASP A 240 15.43 -12.25 -70.87
CA ASP A 240 15.77 -10.87 -71.24
C ASP A 240 14.52 -10.04 -71.73
N VAL A 241 14.65 -8.69 -71.78
CA VAL A 241 14.00 -7.67 -72.67
C VAL A 241 12.47 -7.26 -72.61
N ALA A 242 12.26 -5.97 -72.23
CA ALA A 242 11.36 -4.88 -72.73
C ALA A 242 9.80 -5.08 -72.95
N ASP A 243 8.91 -4.07 -73.08
CA ASP A 243 9.05 -2.60 -73.32
C ASP A 243 7.79 -1.75 -72.89
N THR A 244 8.01 -0.52 -72.37
CA THR A 244 7.20 0.78 -72.32
C THR A 244 5.63 0.87 -72.23
N PRO A 245 4.98 2.09 -72.11
CA PRO A 245 5.21 3.27 -71.22
C PRO A 245 3.96 4.00 -70.60
N ASN A 246 4.21 4.95 -69.66
CA ASN A 246 3.43 6.19 -69.31
C ASN A 246 2.06 6.09 -68.54
N PRO A 247 1.50 7.19 -67.93
CA PRO A 247 1.93 8.61 -67.85
C PRO A 247 2.03 9.22 -66.39
N PRO A 248 2.46 10.50 -66.20
CA PRO A 248 2.96 11.01 -64.90
C PRO A 248 2.02 11.95 -64.11
N LYS A 249 2.22 12.10 -62.77
CA LYS A 249 1.57 13.15 -61.96
C LYS A 249 2.48 13.85 -60.90
N ARG A 250 2.79 15.12 -61.23
CA ARG A 250 2.96 16.31 -60.35
C ARG A 250 3.89 16.24 -59.12
N ARG A 251 5.07 16.85 -59.30
CA ARG A 251 5.93 17.43 -58.24
C ARG A 251 5.14 18.39 -57.32
N LYS A 252 5.26 18.25 -56.00
CA LYS A 252 5.02 19.34 -55.02
C LYS A 252 6.36 19.88 -54.51
N ARG A 253 6.46 21.20 -54.39
CA ARG A 253 7.69 21.93 -54.03
C ARG A 253 8.08 21.66 -52.58
N GLY A 254 9.39 21.69 -52.31
CA GLY A 254 9.96 21.32 -51.01
C GLY A 254 9.63 22.29 -49.87
N ARG A 255 9.68 21.76 -48.64
CA ARG A 255 9.97 22.52 -47.42
C ARG A 255 11.45 22.34 -47.10
N PRO A 256 12.14 23.34 -46.51
CA PRO A 256 13.53 23.19 -46.11
C PRO A 256 13.68 22.10 -45.04
N PRO A 257 14.83 21.41 -44.97
CA PRO A 257 15.10 20.44 -43.91
C PRO A 257 15.09 21.18 -42.58
N LYS A 258 14.20 20.80 -41.67
CA LYS A 258 14.36 21.18 -40.25
C LYS A 258 15.58 20.45 -39.73
N ASN A 259 16.50 21.19 -39.11
CA ASN A 259 17.65 20.60 -38.43
C ASN A 259 17.15 19.54 -37.42
N ASN A 260 17.49 18.28 -37.68
CA ASN A 260 17.33 17.21 -36.71
C ASN A 260 18.39 17.39 -35.62
N VAL A 261 18.13 18.32 -34.69
CA VAL A 261 18.69 18.19 -33.35
C VAL A 261 18.13 16.87 -32.80
N PRO A 262 18.97 15.90 -32.41
CA PRO A 262 18.48 14.67 -31.82
C PRO A 262 17.88 15.02 -30.45
N VAL A 263 16.56 15.24 -30.43
CA VAL A 263 15.79 15.15 -29.19
C VAL A 263 15.94 13.71 -28.75
N ILE A 264 16.86 13.50 -27.80
CA ILE A 264 16.98 12.26 -27.03
C ILE A 264 15.71 12.17 -26.21
N SER A 265 14.67 11.68 -26.87
CA SER A 265 13.42 11.29 -26.26
C SER A 265 13.73 10.02 -25.48
N LEU A 266 14.14 10.24 -24.23
CA LEU A 266 14.09 9.26 -23.16
C LEU A 266 12.64 8.81 -23.00
N LYS A 267 12.21 7.93 -23.91
CA LYS A 267 11.08 7.03 -23.70
C LYS A 267 11.49 6.11 -22.55
N LYS A 268 11.38 6.62 -21.32
CA LYS A 268 11.35 5.77 -20.13
C LYS A 268 10.25 4.75 -20.39
N GLU A 269 10.63 3.49 -20.60
CA GLU A 269 9.65 2.42 -20.78
C GLU A 269 8.77 2.39 -19.53
N MET A 270 7.45 2.52 -19.71
CA MET A 270 6.55 2.41 -18.57
C MET A 270 6.56 0.96 -18.07
N PRO A 271 6.48 0.73 -16.76
CA PRO A 271 6.48 -0.63 -16.21
C PRO A 271 5.38 -1.49 -16.85
N LYS A 272 5.74 -2.70 -17.29
CA LYS A 272 4.80 -3.63 -17.94
C LYS A 272 4.11 -4.46 -16.87
N THR A 273 2.78 -4.36 -16.78
CA THR A 273 1.97 -5.19 -15.88
C THR A 273 1.97 -6.65 -16.33
N THR A 274 2.22 -7.59 -15.42
CA THR A 274 2.18 -9.04 -15.70
C THR A 274 0.76 -9.50 -16.11
N PRO A 275 0.62 -10.61 -16.86
CA PRO A 275 -0.69 -11.13 -17.28
C PRO A 275 -1.62 -11.46 -16.10
N LEU A 276 -1.08 -12.08 -15.05
CA LEU A 276 -1.80 -12.38 -13.81
C LEU A 276 -2.34 -11.10 -13.15
N MET A 277 -1.52 -10.06 -13.07
CA MET A 277 -1.94 -8.80 -12.47
C MET A 277 -3.05 -8.11 -13.29
N LYS A 278 -2.99 -8.19 -14.63
CA LYS A 278 -4.10 -7.73 -15.49
C LYS A 278 -5.40 -8.52 -15.26
N GLU A 279 -5.31 -9.81 -14.94
CA GLU A 279 -6.50 -10.57 -14.51
C GLU A 279 -7.03 -10.06 -13.17
N ILE A 280 -6.17 -9.93 -12.14
CA ILE A 280 -6.58 -9.46 -10.81
C ILE A 280 -7.23 -8.07 -10.89
N ILE A 281 -6.65 -7.15 -11.66
CA ILE A 281 -7.23 -5.82 -11.94
C ILE A 281 -8.64 -5.94 -12.53
N LYS A 282 -8.89 -6.84 -13.49
CA LYS A 282 -10.24 -7.09 -14.01
C LYS A 282 -11.19 -7.67 -12.95
N ARG A 283 -10.69 -8.54 -12.06
CA ARG A 283 -11.46 -9.12 -10.94
C ARG A 283 -11.77 -8.11 -9.81
N THR A 284 -11.22 -6.90 -9.81
CA THR A 284 -11.65 -5.84 -8.88
C THR A 284 -13.06 -5.30 -9.17
N LEU A 285 -13.53 -5.37 -10.42
CA LEU A 285 -14.85 -4.85 -10.80
C LEU A 285 -16.04 -5.49 -10.04
N PRO A 286 -16.13 -6.83 -9.84
CA PRO A 286 -17.16 -7.45 -9.01
C PRO A 286 -17.02 -7.20 -7.49
N MET A 287 -15.91 -6.63 -7.01
CA MET A 287 -15.74 -6.30 -5.59
C MET A 287 -16.56 -5.04 -5.24
N LYS A 288 -17.80 -5.24 -4.78
CA LYS A 288 -18.76 -4.15 -4.52
C LYS A 288 -18.40 -3.32 -3.28
N ASN A 289 -17.87 -3.96 -2.22
CA ASN A 289 -17.54 -3.30 -0.95
C ASN A 289 -16.08 -2.83 -0.91
N LEU A 290 -15.34 -2.91 -2.02
CA LEU A 290 -13.99 -2.38 -2.12
C LEU A 290 -14.02 -0.85 -1.86
N ARG A 291 -13.30 -0.40 -0.83
CA ARG A 291 -13.16 1.03 -0.44
C ARG A 291 -11.71 1.46 -0.29
N LYS A 292 -10.80 0.53 -0.05
CA LYS A 292 -9.37 0.79 0.10
C LYS A 292 -8.54 0.11 -0.99
N ILE A 293 -7.58 0.83 -1.56
CA ILE A 293 -6.52 0.24 -2.38
C ILE A 293 -5.18 0.66 -1.79
N THR A 294 -4.32 -0.34 -1.59
CA THR A 294 -2.95 -0.14 -1.11
C THR A 294 -1.98 -0.59 -2.19
N SER A 295 -0.97 0.23 -2.47
CA SER A 295 0.02 -0.04 -3.52
C SER A 295 1.43 0.08 -2.95
N ARG A 296 2.21 -0.98 -3.08
CA ARG A 296 3.61 -1.06 -2.70
C ARG A 296 4.52 -0.96 -3.91
N GLY A 297 5.56 -0.14 -3.79
CA GLY A 297 6.57 0.04 -4.82
C GLY A 297 6.16 1.02 -5.93
N TYR A 298 7.18 1.44 -6.68
CA TYR A 298 7.07 2.50 -7.68
C TYR A 298 6.22 2.12 -8.90
N ASN A 299 6.34 0.87 -9.35
CA ASN A 299 5.74 0.42 -10.61
C ASN A 299 4.20 0.41 -10.57
N PHE A 300 3.61 -0.05 -9.45
CA PHE A 300 2.16 -0.06 -9.29
C PHE A 300 1.56 1.33 -9.05
N TYR A 301 2.27 2.19 -8.32
CA TYR A 301 1.88 3.58 -8.17
C TYR A 301 1.74 4.27 -9.55
N GLU A 302 2.76 4.19 -10.40
CA GLU A 302 2.71 4.85 -11.73
C GLU A 302 1.67 4.21 -12.67
N VAL A 303 1.61 2.87 -12.74
CA VAL A 303 0.74 2.16 -13.71
C VAL A 303 -0.74 2.15 -13.30
N LEU A 304 -1.06 1.97 -12.02
CA LEU A 304 -2.45 1.82 -11.54
C LEU A 304 -3.04 3.14 -11.04
N ILE A 305 -2.23 3.94 -10.33
CA ILE A 305 -2.72 5.05 -9.50
C ILE A 305 -2.52 6.41 -10.17
N ASN A 306 -1.27 6.78 -10.50
CA ASN A 306 -0.94 8.12 -10.99
C ASN A 306 -1.59 8.44 -12.35
N GLY A 307 -1.76 7.44 -13.23
CA GLY A 307 -2.61 7.54 -14.42
C GLY A 307 -2.19 8.56 -15.50
N HIS A 308 -1.12 9.34 -15.27
CA HIS A 308 -0.29 10.10 -16.21
C HIS A 308 -1.01 10.97 -17.26
N GLY A 309 -2.24 11.43 -17.02
CA GLY A 309 -3.08 12.04 -18.06
C GLY A 309 -3.43 11.12 -19.26
N VAL A 310 -2.97 9.85 -19.26
CA VAL A 310 -3.19 8.90 -20.35
C VAL A 310 -4.64 8.41 -20.31
N LYS A 311 -5.28 8.32 -21.49
CA LYS A 311 -6.60 7.70 -21.65
C LYS A 311 -6.52 6.21 -21.31
N GLU A 312 -7.57 5.66 -20.70
CA GLU A 312 -7.55 4.33 -20.09
C GLU A 312 -6.99 3.24 -21.03
N ARG A 313 -5.89 2.59 -20.60
CA ARG A 313 -5.34 1.43 -21.29
C ARG A 313 -6.14 0.21 -20.88
N SER A 314 -6.79 -0.44 -21.85
CA SER A 314 -7.70 -1.56 -21.61
C SER A 314 -7.00 -2.72 -20.90
N GLY A 315 -7.48 -3.05 -19.70
CA GLY A 315 -7.01 -4.20 -18.92
C GLY A 315 -5.68 -4.04 -18.18
N SER A 316 -4.99 -2.90 -18.26
CA SER A 316 -3.81 -2.59 -17.43
C SER A 316 -4.05 -1.50 -16.37
N CYS A 317 -5.21 -0.84 -16.41
CA CYS A 317 -5.61 0.18 -15.45
C CYS A 317 -6.89 -0.27 -14.72
N LEU A 318 -7.07 0.21 -13.49
CA LEU A 318 -8.31 0.05 -12.74
C LEU A 318 -9.47 0.73 -13.48
N ASN A 319 -10.62 0.05 -13.53
CA ASN A 319 -11.84 0.55 -14.16
C ASN A 319 -12.35 1.78 -13.39
N TYR A 320 -12.86 2.79 -14.09
CA TYR A 320 -13.43 4.00 -13.47
C TYR A 320 -14.49 3.71 -12.39
N LEU A 321 -15.35 2.71 -12.58
CA LEU A 321 -16.35 2.30 -11.56
C LEU A 321 -15.71 1.74 -10.29
N VAL A 322 -14.49 1.21 -10.37
CA VAL A 322 -13.72 0.78 -9.20
C VAL A 322 -13.08 2.00 -8.54
N ARG A 323 -12.43 2.88 -9.30
CA ARG A 323 -11.86 4.14 -8.77
C ARG A 323 -12.89 4.96 -7.98
N ARG A 324 -14.11 5.07 -8.51
CA ARG A 324 -15.23 5.80 -7.88
C ARG A 324 -15.74 5.15 -6.57
N ARG A 325 -15.40 3.90 -6.27
CA ARG A 325 -15.72 3.26 -4.97
C ARG A 325 -14.63 3.48 -3.92
N ILE A 326 -13.41 3.83 -4.32
CA ILE A 326 -12.28 3.95 -3.40
C ILE A 326 -12.36 5.29 -2.65
N LEU A 327 -12.35 5.19 -1.32
CA LEU A 327 -12.34 6.31 -0.38
C LEU A 327 -10.95 6.51 0.25
N LEU A 328 -10.13 5.44 0.31
CA LEU A 328 -8.78 5.47 0.90
C LEU A 328 -7.74 4.89 -0.08
N LEU A 329 -6.69 5.66 -0.36
CA LEU A 329 -5.48 5.17 -1.04
C LEU A 329 -4.30 5.18 -0.07
N GLU A 330 -3.58 4.06 0.00
CA GLU A 330 -2.34 3.95 0.77
C GLU A 330 -1.16 3.60 -0.16
N LEU A 331 -0.12 4.43 -0.17
CA LEU A 331 1.09 4.23 -0.95
C LEU A 331 2.25 3.86 -0.03
N LEU A 332 2.90 2.73 -0.33
CA LEU A 332 3.98 2.16 0.47
C LEU A 332 5.28 2.10 -0.32
N GLN A 333 6.39 2.49 0.32
CA GLN A 333 7.75 2.24 -0.20
C GLN A 333 7.99 2.78 -1.63
N VAL A 334 7.40 3.93 -1.95
CA VAL A 334 7.67 4.65 -3.20
C VAL A 334 8.87 5.58 -2.97
N PRO A 335 9.97 5.49 -3.74
CA PRO A 335 11.18 6.27 -3.46
C PRO A 335 10.97 7.77 -3.66
N ASP A 336 10.21 8.15 -4.69
CA ASP A 336 9.84 9.53 -5.00
C ASP A 336 8.56 9.48 -5.86
N LEU A 337 7.52 10.19 -5.42
CA LEU A 337 6.22 10.25 -6.12
C LEU A 337 6.30 11.03 -7.44
N SER A 338 7.25 11.97 -7.56
CA SER A 338 7.37 12.90 -8.68
C SER A 338 8.39 12.47 -9.74
N LYS A 339 8.99 11.28 -9.59
CA LYS A 339 10.16 10.79 -10.36
C LYS A 339 9.94 10.65 -11.88
N THR A 340 8.70 10.48 -12.35
CA THR A 340 8.39 10.52 -13.80
C THR A 340 7.36 11.55 -14.22
N CYS A 341 6.42 11.90 -13.34
CA CYS A 341 5.28 12.76 -13.63
C CYS A 341 4.80 13.47 -12.36
N VAL A 342 3.97 14.50 -12.55
CA VAL A 342 3.20 15.12 -11.46
C VAL A 342 2.31 14.05 -10.79
N PRO A 343 2.30 13.92 -9.44
CA PRO A 343 1.38 13.06 -8.72
C PRO A 343 -0.08 13.53 -8.85
N ASP A 344 -0.83 12.96 -9.79
CA ASP A 344 -2.19 13.37 -10.14
C ASP A 344 -3.25 12.37 -9.66
N PHE A 345 -3.90 12.69 -8.55
CA PHE A 345 -5.01 11.91 -8.00
C PHE A 345 -6.39 12.41 -8.45
N SER A 346 -6.48 13.35 -9.40
CA SER A 346 -7.76 13.94 -9.85
C SER A 346 -8.78 12.92 -10.37
N LYS A 347 -8.32 11.80 -10.94
CA LYS A 347 -9.14 10.68 -11.46
C LYS A 347 -9.80 9.81 -10.36
N TRP A 348 -9.60 10.16 -9.08
CA TRP A 348 -10.12 9.45 -7.92
C TRP A 348 -11.23 10.28 -7.25
N ASP A 349 -12.30 10.58 -7.99
CA ASP A 349 -13.36 11.54 -7.66
C ASP A 349 -13.94 11.45 -6.23
N ASN A 350 -13.92 10.25 -5.64
CA ASN A 350 -14.46 9.93 -4.32
C ASN A 350 -13.40 9.66 -3.24
N LEU A 351 -12.11 9.86 -3.52
CA LEU A 351 -11.05 9.73 -2.54
C LEU A 351 -11.24 10.74 -1.41
N GLU A 352 -11.25 10.26 -0.17
CA GLU A 352 -11.38 11.06 1.04
C GLU A 352 -10.06 11.15 1.81
N THR A 353 -9.27 10.08 1.77
CA THR A 353 -8.01 9.93 2.53
C THR A 353 -6.88 9.39 1.67
N LEU A 354 -5.74 10.09 1.69
CA LEU A 354 -4.47 9.64 1.11
C LEU A 354 -3.46 9.36 2.23
N VAL A 355 -2.90 8.14 2.26
CA VAL A 355 -1.84 7.73 3.19
C VAL A 355 -0.55 7.48 2.41
N LEU A 356 0.54 8.10 2.84
CA LEU A 356 1.87 8.01 2.25
C LEU A 356 2.82 7.47 3.31
N ASN A 357 3.24 6.20 3.22
CA ASN A 357 4.02 5.54 4.28
C ASN A 357 5.33 4.94 3.74
N ASN A 358 6.46 5.22 4.39
CA ASN A 358 7.81 4.88 3.91
C ASN A 358 8.10 5.45 2.50
N ILE A 359 7.60 6.65 2.20
CA ILE A 359 7.90 7.35 0.94
C ILE A 359 9.23 8.10 1.08
N GLY A 360 10.15 7.97 0.12
CA GLY A 360 11.50 8.54 0.25
C GLY A 360 11.54 10.07 0.23
N CYS A 361 10.76 10.71 -0.62
CA CYS A 361 10.52 12.15 -0.63
C CYS A 361 9.06 12.45 -0.99
N VAL A 362 8.42 13.36 -0.25
CA VAL A 362 7.04 13.80 -0.50
C VAL A 362 7.01 15.30 -0.78
N ARG A 363 6.54 15.70 -1.96
CA ARG A 363 6.43 17.11 -2.37
C ARG A 363 4.98 17.57 -2.37
N LEU A 364 4.54 18.18 -1.28
CA LEU A 364 3.14 18.55 -1.10
C LEU A 364 2.64 19.61 -2.11
N GLU A 365 3.55 20.41 -2.66
CA GLU A 365 3.25 21.41 -3.71
C GLU A 365 2.94 20.81 -5.09
N GLU A 366 3.41 19.58 -5.35
CA GLU A 366 3.27 18.93 -6.65
C GLU A 366 2.09 17.93 -6.70
N ILE A 367 1.52 17.58 -5.54
CA ILE A 367 0.42 16.62 -5.45
C ILE A 367 -0.91 17.30 -5.81
N ILE A 368 -1.56 16.81 -6.88
CA ILE A 368 -2.92 17.22 -7.28
C ILE A 368 -3.92 16.27 -6.64
N LEU A 369 -4.83 16.81 -5.82
CA LEU A 369 -5.85 16.04 -5.10
C LEU A 369 -7.25 16.24 -5.70
N PRO A 370 -8.12 15.21 -5.67
CA PRO A 370 -9.52 15.35 -6.02
C PRO A 370 -10.26 16.15 -4.93
N PRO A 371 -11.38 16.83 -5.27
CA PRO A 371 -12.00 17.83 -4.39
C PRO A 371 -12.58 17.28 -3.08
N LYS A 372 -12.77 15.96 -2.97
CA LYS A 372 -13.24 15.29 -1.74
C LYS A 372 -12.12 14.83 -0.82
N CYS A 373 -10.86 14.88 -1.26
CA CYS A 373 -9.74 14.39 -0.46
C CYS A 373 -9.45 15.37 0.67
N SER A 374 -9.95 15.03 1.85
CA SER A 374 -9.96 15.89 3.03
C SER A 374 -8.90 15.52 4.06
N THR A 375 -8.26 14.35 3.91
CA THR A 375 -7.24 13.85 4.84
C THR A 375 -5.97 13.42 4.09
N ILE A 376 -4.82 13.93 4.55
CA ILE A 376 -3.50 13.39 4.17
C ILE A 376 -2.79 12.89 5.42
N SER A 377 -2.29 11.66 5.38
CA SER A 377 -1.31 11.17 6.36
C SER A 377 0.01 10.87 5.68
N VAL A 378 1.12 11.35 6.24
CA VAL A 378 2.48 11.03 5.81
C VAL A 378 3.20 10.37 6.99
N LYS A 379 3.74 9.17 6.78
CA LYS A 379 4.38 8.35 7.81
C LYS A 379 5.77 7.89 7.38
N ASN A 380 6.71 7.86 8.32
CA ASN A 380 8.05 7.27 8.13
C ASN A 380 8.77 7.84 6.89
N CYS A 381 8.76 9.16 6.72
CA CYS A 381 9.26 9.83 5.53
C CYS A 381 10.59 10.55 5.83
N PRO A 382 11.68 10.29 5.07
CA PRO A 382 12.95 10.99 5.24
C PRO A 382 12.84 12.51 5.01
N GLN A 383 12.05 12.94 4.02
CA GLN A 383 11.93 14.35 3.66
C GLN A 383 10.54 14.72 3.13
N VAL A 384 9.93 15.73 3.76
CA VAL A 384 8.71 16.40 3.27
C VAL A 384 9.04 17.82 2.78
N ILE A 385 8.68 18.12 1.53
CA ILE A 385 8.70 19.50 1.01
C ILE A 385 7.33 20.13 1.25
N TRP A 386 7.31 21.13 2.13
CA TRP A 386 6.11 21.87 2.55
C TRP A 386 5.77 23.02 1.60
N TRP A 387 4.49 23.36 1.49
CA TRP A 387 3.98 24.49 0.70
C TRP A 387 4.66 25.83 1.03
N ASP A 388 5.01 26.64 0.03
CA ASP A 388 5.76 27.90 0.19
C ASP A 388 5.00 29.09 0.78
N MET A 389 4.19 28.82 1.80
CA MET A 389 3.26 29.78 2.38
C MET A 389 3.95 31.03 2.95
N LYS A 390 5.19 30.92 3.48
CA LYS A 390 5.90 32.08 4.04
C LYS A 390 6.25 33.12 2.96
N SER A 391 6.74 32.66 1.80
CA SER A 391 7.05 33.51 0.65
C SER A 391 5.79 34.14 0.06
N GLU A 392 4.72 33.34 -0.10
CA GLU A 392 3.43 33.82 -0.62
C GLU A 392 2.78 34.85 0.33
N LEU A 393 2.84 34.62 1.65
CA LEU A 393 2.36 35.59 2.64
C LEU A 393 3.18 36.88 2.67
N ASN A 394 4.50 36.82 2.47
CA ASN A 394 5.36 38.01 2.37
C ASN A 394 5.01 38.90 1.17
N ASN A 395 4.51 38.32 0.08
CA ASN A 395 4.06 39.09 -1.10
C ASN A 395 2.78 39.89 -0.84
N VAL A 396 1.91 39.40 0.05
CA VAL A 396 0.63 40.04 0.40
C VAL A 396 0.78 40.96 1.61
N ILE A 397 1.49 40.51 2.64
CA ILE A 397 1.74 41.24 3.89
C ILE A 397 3.18 41.75 3.87
N LYS A 398 3.34 43.00 3.41
CA LYS A 398 4.62 43.71 3.48
C LYS A 398 5.12 43.74 4.93
N SER A 399 6.35 43.26 5.14
CA SER A 399 6.98 43.14 6.47
C SER A 399 6.25 42.21 7.45
N LEU A 400 5.77 41.05 6.99
CA LEU A 400 5.17 39.99 7.82
C LEU A 400 5.92 39.74 9.14
N ASP A 401 7.25 39.66 9.10
CA ASP A 401 8.09 39.39 10.28
C ASP A 401 7.91 40.42 11.41
N ARG A 402 7.49 41.66 11.12
CA ARG A 402 7.17 42.68 12.14
C ARG A 402 5.82 42.45 12.82
N LEU A 403 4.92 41.71 12.17
CA LEU A 403 3.58 41.37 12.68
C LEU A 403 3.55 40.01 13.38
N LEU A 404 4.61 39.21 13.26
CA LEU A 404 4.74 37.91 13.93
C LEU A 404 5.16 38.09 15.40
N THR A 405 4.25 37.77 16.32
CA THR A 405 4.55 37.68 17.75
C THR A 405 4.63 36.24 18.22
N LYS A 406 5.56 35.95 19.15
CA LYS A 406 5.67 34.63 19.80
C LYS A 406 4.44 34.37 20.68
N VAL A 407 3.91 33.16 20.62
CA VAL A 407 2.72 32.74 21.39
C VAL A 407 2.97 31.43 22.12
N CYS A 408 2.35 31.27 23.29
CA CYS A 408 2.27 29.96 23.95
C CYS A 408 1.24 29.08 23.20
N PRO A 409 1.55 27.80 22.91
CA PRO A 409 0.61 26.90 22.24
C PRO A 409 -0.66 26.68 23.08
N ASP A 410 -0.56 26.59 24.40
CA ASP A 410 -1.68 26.20 25.27
C ASP A 410 -2.64 27.34 25.62
N THR A 411 -2.15 28.59 25.69
CA THR A 411 -2.93 29.72 26.22
C THR A 411 -3.24 30.83 25.22
N MET A 412 -2.49 30.93 24.11
CA MET A 412 -2.65 31.95 23.05
C MET A 412 -2.75 33.43 23.47
N GLY A 413 -2.45 33.76 24.72
CA GLY A 413 -2.15 35.12 25.15
C GLY A 413 -0.81 35.60 24.56
N ARG A 414 -0.55 36.91 24.63
CA ARG A 414 0.83 37.39 24.52
C ARG A 414 1.60 36.78 25.69
N CYS A 415 2.70 36.11 25.41
CA CYS A 415 3.60 35.64 26.45
C CYS A 415 4.19 36.87 27.18
N SER A 416 3.71 37.15 28.40
CA SER A 416 4.35 38.10 29.31
C SER A 416 5.67 37.48 29.77
N ALA A 417 6.76 37.89 29.11
CA ALA A 417 8.05 37.26 29.26
C ALA A 417 8.65 37.49 30.65
N THR A 418 8.66 36.43 31.48
CA THR A 418 9.63 36.19 32.56
C THR A 418 9.70 34.71 32.95
N GLU A 419 8.56 34.00 33.02
CA GLU A 419 8.50 32.63 33.61
C GLU A 419 8.16 31.51 32.60
N CYS A 420 7.85 31.87 31.35
CA CYS A 420 7.25 30.96 30.37
C CYS A 420 8.33 30.14 29.62
N LYS A 421 8.57 28.89 30.04
CA LYS A 421 9.56 27.96 29.46
C LYS A 421 9.17 27.35 28.09
N HIS A 422 8.38 28.06 27.27
CA HIS A 422 7.99 27.57 25.96
C HIS A 422 9.09 27.84 24.94
N ASP A 423 9.52 26.79 24.25
CA ASP A 423 10.47 26.89 23.17
C ASP A 423 9.93 27.80 22.06
N GLY A 424 10.81 28.60 21.45
CA GLY A 424 10.45 29.83 20.73
C GLY A 424 9.77 29.65 19.37
N THR A 425 9.21 28.46 19.10
CA THR A 425 8.84 27.94 17.78
C THR A 425 7.49 28.48 17.28
N PHE A 426 6.51 28.73 18.14
CA PHE A 426 5.18 29.19 17.72
C PHE A 426 5.09 30.72 17.60
N LYS A 427 4.66 31.20 16.43
CA LYS A 427 4.35 32.60 16.15
C LYS A 427 2.93 32.77 15.62
N ARG A 428 2.36 33.96 15.81
CA ARG A 428 1.04 34.35 15.30
C ARG A 428 1.11 35.71 14.63
N ILE A 429 0.34 35.90 13.56
CA ILE A 429 0.13 37.23 12.99
C ILE A 429 -0.76 38.04 13.95
N THR A 430 -0.17 39.07 14.55
CA THR A 430 -0.87 40.11 15.33
C THR A 430 -0.94 41.39 14.54
N THR A 431 -2.16 41.79 14.21
CA THR A 431 -2.46 43.04 13.50
C THR A 431 -3.85 43.51 13.89
N ASP A 432 -4.02 44.82 14.01
CA ASP A 432 -5.32 45.44 14.30
C ASP A 432 -6.20 45.54 13.04
N ASN A 433 -5.65 45.18 11.86
CA ASN A 433 -6.38 45.14 10.60
C ASN A 433 -6.88 43.72 10.29
N PRO A 434 -8.19 43.41 10.50
CA PRO A 434 -8.73 42.07 10.23
C PRO A 434 -8.70 41.69 8.75
N GLY A 435 -8.63 42.66 7.84
CA GLY A 435 -8.51 42.41 6.40
C GLY A 435 -7.21 41.71 6.02
N LEU A 436 -6.10 42.00 6.70
CA LEU A 436 -4.82 41.32 6.47
C LEU A 436 -4.85 39.85 6.92
N LEU A 437 -5.51 39.56 8.06
CA LEU A 437 -5.72 38.17 8.50
C LEU A 437 -6.62 37.40 7.55
N TYR A 438 -7.68 38.03 7.02
CA TYR A 438 -8.53 37.42 6.00
C TYR A 438 -7.75 37.12 4.71
N GLN A 439 -6.93 38.06 4.24
CA GLN A 439 -6.06 37.86 3.08
C GLN A 439 -5.03 36.74 3.30
N ALA A 440 -4.38 36.68 4.48
CA ALA A 440 -3.44 35.60 4.81
C ALA A 440 -4.09 34.21 4.79
N ARG A 441 -5.30 34.11 5.36
CA ARG A 441 -6.09 32.87 5.33
C ARG A 441 -6.54 32.51 3.92
N LYS A 442 -6.90 33.50 3.10
CA LYS A 442 -7.23 33.29 1.69
C LYS A 442 -6.03 32.72 0.92
N VAL A 443 -4.83 33.30 1.07
CA VAL A 443 -3.59 32.75 0.46
C VAL A 443 -3.40 31.28 0.86
N PHE A 444 -3.62 30.92 2.13
CA PHE A 444 -3.55 29.51 2.56
C PHE A 444 -4.55 28.61 1.83
N TRP A 445 -5.84 28.97 1.79
CA TRP A 445 -6.88 28.13 1.17
C TRP A 445 -6.92 28.18 -0.36
N ASP A 446 -6.32 29.20 -0.99
CA ASP A 446 -6.11 29.24 -2.44
C ASP A 446 -4.96 28.31 -2.87
N ARG A 447 -3.98 28.04 -1.98
CA ARG A 447 -2.76 27.27 -2.28
C ARG A 447 -2.82 25.81 -1.81
N VAL A 448 -3.35 25.59 -0.60
CA VAL A 448 -3.54 24.27 -0.01
C VAL A 448 -4.92 23.76 -0.45
N PRO A 449 -5.05 22.53 -1.00
CA PRO A 449 -6.35 21.93 -1.33
C PRO A 449 -7.29 21.87 -0.11
N PHE A 450 -8.55 21.47 -0.29
CA PHE A 450 -9.59 21.39 0.77
C PHE A 450 -9.34 20.28 1.82
N ILE A 451 -8.14 20.26 2.38
CA ILE A 451 -7.64 19.33 3.37
C ILE A 451 -8.09 19.83 4.74
N THR A 452 -8.87 18.99 5.40
CA THR A 452 -9.36 19.24 6.76
C THR A 452 -8.52 18.54 7.82
N ARG A 453 -7.71 17.53 7.46
CA ARG A 453 -6.86 16.75 8.37
C ARG A 453 -5.49 16.47 7.76
N LEU A 454 -4.45 16.65 8.58
CA LEU A 454 -3.05 16.46 8.26
C LEU A 454 -2.41 15.62 9.38
N ASN A 455 -1.85 14.46 9.08
CA ASN A 455 -1.20 13.61 10.08
C ASN A 455 0.21 13.22 9.64
N PHE A 456 1.21 13.85 10.25
CA PHE A 456 2.63 13.61 10.02
C PHE A 456 3.21 12.80 11.17
N GLU A 457 3.87 11.69 10.85
CA GLU A 457 4.38 10.72 11.83
C GLU A 457 5.79 10.25 11.43
N ASN A 458 6.76 10.33 12.34
CA ASN A 458 8.15 9.92 12.09
C ASN A 458 8.74 10.54 10.81
N ILE A 459 8.77 11.87 10.75
CA ILE A 459 9.34 12.63 9.64
C ILE A 459 10.75 13.08 9.99
N ALA A 460 11.76 12.63 9.24
CA ALA A 460 13.16 12.91 9.58
C ALA A 460 13.60 14.35 9.24
N SER A 461 12.98 14.99 8.24
CA SER A 461 13.19 16.40 7.92
C SER A 461 12.02 17.02 7.15
N PHE A 462 11.79 18.31 7.40
CA PHE A 462 11.04 19.19 6.49
C PHE A 462 12.04 20.05 5.72
N ASN A 463 11.82 20.26 4.42
CA ASN A 463 12.68 21.11 3.58
C ASN A 463 12.70 22.57 4.07
N LYS A 464 11.55 23.04 4.58
CA LYS A 464 11.37 24.38 5.12
C LYS A 464 11.19 24.26 6.63
N THR A 465 12.00 25.01 7.39
CA THR A 465 11.94 24.98 8.85
C THR A 465 10.76 25.77 9.42
N THR A 466 10.11 26.62 8.60
CA THR A 466 8.84 27.28 8.94
C THR A 466 7.65 26.56 8.32
N ILE A 467 6.72 26.11 9.15
CA ILE A 467 5.39 25.63 8.77
C ILE A 467 4.35 26.75 8.99
N VAL A 468 3.36 26.86 8.11
CA VAL A 468 2.23 27.80 8.24
C VAL A 468 0.93 27.02 8.29
N LEU A 469 0.05 27.32 9.27
CA LEU A 469 -1.22 26.63 9.46
C LEU A 469 -2.35 27.59 9.93
N PRO A 470 -3.60 27.41 9.48
CA PRO A 470 -4.77 27.99 10.12
C PRO A 470 -4.93 27.50 11.55
N ARG A 471 -5.29 28.40 12.48
CA ARG A 471 -5.59 28.04 13.88
C ARG A 471 -6.63 26.92 13.98
N THR A 472 -7.65 26.89 13.11
CA THR A 472 -8.68 25.85 13.09
C THR A 472 -8.17 24.44 12.78
N LEU A 473 -7.07 24.28 12.04
CA LEU A 473 -6.48 22.96 11.82
C LEU A 473 -5.66 22.51 13.05
N TYR A 474 -4.98 23.44 13.71
CA TYR A 474 -4.13 23.13 14.86
C TYR A 474 -4.93 22.83 16.14
N PHE A 475 -5.85 23.73 16.55
CA PHE A 475 -6.55 23.61 17.83
C PHE A 475 -7.63 22.53 17.87
N ASP A 476 -8.26 22.22 16.72
CA ASP A 476 -9.18 21.08 16.61
C ASP A 476 -8.43 19.72 16.54
N HIS A 477 -7.11 19.70 16.79
CA HIS A 477 -6.21 18.56 16.63
C HIS A 477 -6.30 17.87 15.26
N ARG A 478 -6.63 18.63 14.21
CA ARG A 478 -6.75 18.11 12.84
C ARG A 478 -5.41 18.07 12.11
N ALA A 479 -4.48 18.96 12.47
CA ALA A 479 -3.08 18.91 12.07
C ALA A 479 -2.24 18.33 13.22
N LYS A 480 -1.73 17.10 13.03
CA LYS A 480 -0.93 16.37 14.02
C LYS A 480 0.48 16.13 13.49
N PHE A 481 1.47 16.33 14.35
CA PHE A 481 2.89 16.13 14.07
C PHE A 481 3.49 15.29 15.19
N PHE A 482 3.66 13.99 14.93
CA PHE A 482 4.28 13.04 15.84
C PHE A 482 5.70 12.75 15.37
N THR A 483 6.67 12.78 16.31
CA THR A 483 8.08 12.44 16.07
C THR A 483 8.70 13.10 14.82
N CYS A 484 8.28 14.34 14.51
CA CYS A 484 8.74 15.14 13.39
C CYS A 484 10.00 15.95 13.76
N ARG A 485 11.00 15.99 12.88
CA ARG A 485 12.25 16.76 13.05
C ARG A 485 12.41 17.84 11.96
N GLY A 486 13.21 18.86 12.25
CA GLY A 486 13.51 19.95 11.31
C GLY A 486 12.45 21.05 11.20
N ILE A 487 11.48 21.09 12.11
CA ILE A 487 10.53 22.20 12.25
C ILE A 487 11.09 23.15 13.32
N GLU A 488 11.50 24.35 12.93
CA GLU A 488 11.99 25.40 13.84
C GLU A 488 10.90 26.42 14.19
N GLU A 489 9.96 26.66 13.27
CA GLU A 489 8.95 27.70 13.40
C GLU A 489 7.57 27.22 12.91
N VAL A 490 6.51 27.54 13.64
CA VAL A 490 5.12 27.33 13.23
C VAL A 490 4.36 28.65 13.31
N ILE A 491 3.89 29.16 12.17
CA ILE A 491 3.09 30.38 12.05
C ILE A 491 1.61 30.03 12.01
N LEU A 492 0.84 30.59 12.95
CA LEU A 492 -0.61 30.38 13.09
C LEU A 492 -1.42 31.57 12.54
N LEU A 493 -2.39 31.27 11.64
CA LEU A 493 -3.28 32.23 10.94
C LEU A 493 -4.68 32.37 11.56
#